data_AF-A0A3D4CVC0-F1
#
_entry.id   AF-A0A3D4CVC0-F1
#
_cell.length_a   1.000
_cell.length_b   1.000
_cell.length_c   1.000
_cell.angle_alpha   90.00
_cell.angle_beta   90.00
_cell.angle_gamma   90.00
#
_symmetry.space_group_name_H-M   'P 1'
#
loop_
_entity.id
_entity.type
_entity.pdbx_description
1 polymer ?
#
loop_
_entity_poly.entity_id
_entity_poly.type
_entity_poly.pdbx_seq_one_letter_code
_entity_poly.pdbx_strand_id
1 'polypeptide(L)'
;MDSGKKPLVYPSSEAPLSTTDNILGIKPFDLFGAEANEGIHPAWHFIPGVLSIILLVRLLRVRILSRLASSPGNSHLLEALDTLERDDIDQQQFLRRAGSLIEQCIPEEARDNETREILAKRDQYCYRPDGAGRSITESRRQEIIQHVRQHVIKNIAIIALLASLFTPEVNASADPAQASPIYQQAEAAWDDQTFRLALDLYQEAQRMRPTSPDILYNLGNCHFQLGEPGLAALYYHRALQLNPSHPEALQNLRFVQAETGAVRATAPYYKKWISSVTRNTYATGLAFGLWSMVLSSLCLLQIRRFRKLFRAVFLSGALTGIGTGACLIHYPTPGGSGPRHRQAVIIDSIPVVAGSTATSLQGAGQSRAAAGQGLFPVAPGTLCHLIARRGEWTYIEITNGLRGWVPSSSTCAILPVTSRPEHLQD
;
A
#
# COMPACT_ATOMS: atom_id res chain seq x y z
N MET A 1 -56.92 6.79 10.22
CA MET A 1 -55.53 6.92 10.71
C MET A 1 -54.64 6.48 9.56
N ASP A 2 -54.27 7.46 8.76
CA ASP A 2 -53.56 7.31 7.51
C ASP A 2 -52.05 7.24 7.83
N SER A 3 -51.45 6.05 7.69
CA SER A 3 -50.02 5.89 7.90
C SER A 3 -49.29 6.61 6.76
N GLY A 4 -48.83 7.84 7.00
CA GLY A 4 -48.18 8.74 6.04
C GLY A 4 -46.84 8.24 5.47
N LYS A 5 -46.78 7.01 4.95
CA LYS A 5 -45.68 6.52 4.13
C LYS A 5 -45.95 6.96 2.69
N LYS A 6 -45.20 7.97 2.23
CA LYS A 6 -45.16 8.35 0.80
C LYS A 6 -44.99 7.09 -0.05
N PRO A 7 -45.72 6.93 -1.16
CA PRO A 7 -45.51 5.80 -2.07
C PRO A 7 -44.07 5.81 -2.58
N LEU A 8 -43.42 4.65 -2.60
CA LEU A 8 -42.07 4.47 -3.15
C LEU A 8 -42.10 4.83 -4.64
N VAL A 9 -41.64 6.04 -4.98
CA VAL A 9 -41.49 6.49 -6.37
C VAL A 9 -40.17 5.95 -6.90
N TYR A 10 -40.25 4.99 -7.83
CA TYR A 10 -39.09 4.38 -8.49
C TYR A 10 -38.18 5.45 -9.11
N PRO A 11 -36.86 5.19 -9.22
CA PRO A 11 -35.96 6.10 -9.93
C PRO A 11 -36.47 6.27 -11.37
N SER A 12 -36.92 7.48 -11.71
CA SER A 12 -37.37 7.81 -13.06
C SER A 12 -36.21 7.64 -14.03
N SER A 13 -36.49 7.12 -15.23
CA SER A 13 -35.50 7.09 -16.32
C SER A 13 -35.01 8.50 -16.69
N GLU A 14 -35.81 9.53 -16.38
CA GLU A 14 -35.59 10.95 -16.66
C GLU A 14 -35.02 11.66 -15.43
N ALA A 15 -33.75 11.41 -15.10
CA ALA A 15 -33.02 12.26 -14.15
C ALA A 15 -32.54 13.53 -14.89
N PRO A 16 -32.65 14.75 -14.30
CA PRO A 16 -32.19 15.96 -14.95
C PRO A 16 -30.69 15.90 -15.26
N LEU A 17 -30.31 16.28 -16.48
CA LEU A 17 -28.93 16.21 -17.01
C LEU A 17 -27.88 16.90 -16.13
N SER A 18 -28.28 17.88 -15.31
CA SER A 18 -27.39 18.55 -14.36
C SER A 18 -26.91 17.66 -13.20
N THR A 19 -27.56 16.52 -12.97
CA THR A 19 -27.26 15.58 -11.88
C THR A 19 -26.54 14.30 -12.34
N THR A 20 -26.28 14.17 -13.64
CA THR A 20 -25.79 12.93 -14.27
C THR A 20 -24.33 13.05 -14.71
N ASP A 21 -23.45 12.17 -14.22
CA ASP A 21 -22.03 12.13 -14.64
C ASP A 21 -21.77 11.17 -15.83
N ASN A 22 -22.74 10.30 -16.17
CA ASN A 22 -22.67 9.38 -17.31
C ASN A 22 -24.04 9.19 -17.99
N ILE A 23 -24.07 8.49 -19.14
CA ILE A 23 -25.28 8.23 -19.94
C ILE A 23 -26.40 7.51 -19.17
N LEU A 24 -26.07 6.84 -18.05
CA LEU A 24 -27.02 6.14 -17.20
C LEU A 24 -27.52 7.00 -16.03
N GLY A 25 -26.99 8.22 -15.87
CA GLY A 25 -27.28 9.11 -14.75
C GLY A 25 -26.76 8.59 -13.41
N ILE A 26 -25.69 7.81 -13.43
CA ILE A 26 -25.13 7.15 -12.25
C ILE A 26 -23.84 7.83 -11.82
N LYS A 27 -23.71 8.12 -10.53
CA LYS A 27 -22.43 8.49 -9.91
C LYS A 27 -21.83 7.28 -9.20
N PRO A 28 -20.55 6.92 -9.45
CA PRO A 28 -19.88 5.90 -8.65
C PRO A 28 -19.82 6.34 -7.19
N PHE A 29 -19.94 5.40 -6.26
CA PHE A 29 -19.93 5.71 -4.84
C PHE A 29 -18.49 5.96 -4.35
N ASP A 30 -18.04 7.21 -4.41
CA ASP A 30 -16.73 7.64 -3.89
C ASP A 30 -16.88 8.19 -2.45
N LEU A 31 -16.83 7.30 -1.47
CA LEU A 31 -16.81 7.66 -0.03
C LEU A 31 -15.55 8.40 0.40
N PHE A 32 -14.47 8.21 -0.36
CA PHE A 32 -13.17 8.83 -0.16
C PHE A 32 -12.73 9.30 -1.53
N GLY A 33 -12.70 10.63 -1.74
CA GLY A 33 -12.39 11.22 -3.04
C GLY A 33 -11.04 10.73 -3.57
N ALA A 34 -11.05 10.28 -4.83
CA ALA A 34 -9.95 9.62 -5.52
C ALA A 34 -9.42 8.40 -4.77
N GLU A 35 -9.59 7.21 -5.36
CA GLU A 35 -8.96 5.97 -4.94
C GLU A 35 -7.62 6.26 -4.27
N ALA A 36 -7.56 6.13 -2.93
CA ALA A 36 -6.31 6.21 -2.20
C ALA A 36 -5.41 5.21 -2.90
N ASN A 37 -4.43 5.72 -3.63
CA ASN A 37 -3.72 5.03 -4.68
C ASN A 37 -3.07 3.77 -4.07
N GLU A 38 -3.81 2.65 -4.03
CA GLU A 38 -3.35 1.34 -3.55
C GLU A 38 -2.38 0.71 -4.56
N GLY A 39 -1.75 1.55 -5.39
CA GLY A 39 -0.65 1.18 -6.25
C GLY A 39 0.57 0.84 -5.40
N ILE A 40 1.31 -0.16 -5.84
CA ILE A 40 2.64 -0.45 -5.32
C ILE A 40 3.47 0.83 -5.45
N HIS A 41 4.04 1.31 -4.34
CA HIS A 41 4.88 2.51 -4.37
C HIS A 41 6.00 2.32 -5.42
N PRO A 42 6.19 3.24 -6.38
CA PRO A 42 7.10 3.04 -7.52
C PRO A 42 8.53 2.63 -7.15
N ALA A 43 8.98 3.05 -5.96
CA ALA A 43 10.29 2.67 -5.42
C ALA A 43 10.52 1.15 -5.33
N TRP A 44 9.47 0.35 -5.08
CA TRP A 44 9.56 -1.12 -5.02
C TRP A 44 9.95 -1.76 -6.35
N HIS A 45 9.71 -1.08 -7.47
CA HIS A 45 10.20 -1.52 -8.77
C HIS A 45 11.47 -0.79 -9.19
N PHE A 46 11.63 0.48 -8.80
CA PHE A 46 12.77 1.31 -9.22
C PHE A 46 14.12 0.77 -8.75
N ILE A 47 14.28 0.52 -7.44
CA ILE A 47 15.57 0.08 -6.87
C ILE A 47 16.02 -1.28 -7.44
N PRO A 48 15.21 -2.36 -7.35
CA PRO A 48 15.63 -3.64 -7.91
C PRO A 48 15.70 -3.61 -9.45
N GLY A 49 14.90 -2.75 -10.11
CA GLY A 49 14.99 -2.45 -11.53
C GLY A 49 16.38 -1.92 -11.92
N VAL A 50 16.83 -0.85 -11.27
CA VAL A 50 18.16 -0.27 -11.49
C VAL A 50 19.26 -1.30 -11.22
N LEU A 51 19.16 -2.06 -10.12
CA LEU A 51 20.13 -3.11 -9.80
C LEU A 51 20.16 -4.22 -10.86
N SER A 52 18.99 -4.63 -11.36
CA SER A 52 18.89 -5.65 -12.41
C SER A 52 19.50 -5.15 -13.73
N ILE A 53 19.32 -3.87 -14.06
CA ILE A 53 19.93 -3.23 -15.23
C ILE A 53 21.45 -3.17 -15.06
N ILE A 54 21.96 -2.76 -13.89
CA ILE A 54 23.41 -2.75 -13.61
C ILE A 54 24.00 -4.16 -13.78
N LEU A 55 23.35 -5.17 -13.20
CA LEU A 55 23.78 -6.57 -13.33
C LEU A 55 23.68 -7.08 -14.76
N LEU A 56 22.63 -6.71 -15.50
CA LEU A 56 22.44 -7.07 -16.90
C LEU A 56 23.50 -6.41 -17.78
N VAL A 57 23.75 -5.10 -17.63
CA VAL A 57 24.80 -4.37 -18.33
C VAL A 57 26.17 -4.96 -18.00
N ARG A 58 26.43 -5.35 -16.74
CA ARG A 58 27.67 -6.04 -16.38
C ARG A 58 27.79 -7.41 -17.07
N LEU A 59 26.71 -8.20 -17.12
CA LEU A 59 26.67 -9.48 -17.81
C LEU A 59 26.92 -9.32 -19.32
N LEU A 60 26.22 -8.37 -19.94
CA LEU A 60 26.40 -7.98 -21.34
C LEU A 60 27.81 -7.45 -21.55
N ARG A 61 28.38 -6.69 -20.62
CA ARG A 61 29.75 -6.17 -20.73
C ARG A 61 30.78 -7.28 -20.70
N VAL A 62 30.65 -8.22 -19.78
CA VAL A 62 31.59 -9.34 -19.60
C VAL A 62 31.46 -10.40 -20.70
N ARG A 63 30.26 -10.63 -21.27
CA ARG A 63 30.05 -11.68 -22.29
C ARG A 63 29.95 -11.16 -23.73
N ILE A 64 29.43 -9.96 -23.92
CA ILE A 64 29.09 -9.38 -25.23
C ILE A 64 29.97 -8.16 -25.55
N LEU A 65 30.18 -7.21 -24.63
CA LEU A 65 31.12 -6.09 -24.87
C LEU A 65 32.58 -6.50 -24.75
N SER A 66 32.96 -7.53 -23.98
CA SER A 66 34.32 -8.11 -24.08
C SER A 66 34.61 -8.68 -25.47
N ARG A 67 33.56 -8.93 -26.27
CA ARG A 67 33.64 -9.29 -27.69
C ARG A 67 33.46 -8.10 -28.64
N LEU A 68 33.08 -6.89 -28.17
CA LEU A 68 32.73 -5.72 -29.01
C LEU A 68 33.46 -4.41 -28.64
N ALA A 69 34.08 -4.29 -27.47
CA ALA A 69 34.75 -3.09 -26.96
C ALA A 69 35.87 -3.53 -25.98
N SER A 70 37.18 -3.36 -26.22
CA SER A 70 37.84 -2.31 -27.00
C SER A 70 37.12 -0.96 -26.90
N SER A 71 37.31 -0.30 -25.73
CA SER A 71 37.21 1.17 -25.48
C SER A 71 35.85 1.76 -24.98
N PRO A 72 35.77 3.01 -24.43
CA PRO A 72 36.61 3.71 -23.41
C PRO A 72 35.78 4.64 -22.48
N GLY A 73 35.81 4.54 -21.14
CA GLY A 73 35.24 5.65 -20.34
C GLY A 73 35.26 5.48 -18.84
N ASN A 74 34.59 4.47 -18.31
CA ASN A 74 34.73 4.07 -16.90
C ASN A 74 35.70 2.90 -16.71
N SER A 75 36.15 2.29 -17.82
CA SER A 75 37.44 1.59 -17.81
C SER A 75 38.55 2.62 -17.54
N HIS A 76 38.50 3.79 -18.14
CA HIS A 76 39.60 4.75 -18.16
C HIS A 76 40.17 5.14 -16.80
N LEU A 77 39.39 5.28 -15.72
CA LEU A 77 39.95 5.64 -14.39
C LEU A 77 40.62 4.46 -13.68
N LEU A 78 40.01 3.29 -13.72
CA LEU A 78 40.58 2.06 -13.16
C LEU A 78 41.71 1.50 -14.06
N GLU A 79 41.60 1.69 -15.38
CA GLU A 79 42.59 1.40 -16.42
C GLU A 79 43.73 2.43 -16.37
N ALA A 80 43.47 3.71 -16.06
CA ALA A 80 44.52 4.69 -15.83
C ALA A 80 45.30 4.40 -14.55
N LEU A 81 44.65 3.86 -13.51
CA LEU A 81 45.33 3.36 -12.30
C LEU A 81 46.15 2.09 -12.60
N ASP A 82 45.58 1.12 -13.31
CA ASP A 82 46.27 -0.13 -13.71
C ASP A 82 47.45 0.15 -14.66
N THR A 83 47.31 1.15 -15.54
CA THR A 83 48.40 1.64 -16.41
C THR A 83 49.36 2.59 -15.70
N LEU A 84 49.12 2.98 -14.45
CA LEU A 84 50.09 3.68 -13.61
C LEU A 84 51.02 2.68 -12.89
N GLU A 85 50.47 1.50 -12.57
CA GLU A 85 51.13 0.43 -11.82
C GLU A 85 52.08 -0.45 -12.66
N ARG A 86 52.15 -0.27 -13.99
CA ARG A 86 53.04 -1.09 -14.82
C ARG A 86 54.49 -0.64 -14.73
N ASP A 87 55.40 -1.58 -14.43
CA ASP A 87 56.82 -1.29 -14.21
C ASP A 87 57.58 -0.81 -15.47
N ASP A 88 57.01 -0.99 -16.67
CA ASP A 88 57.63 -0.75 -17.97
C ASP A 88 57.59 0.71 -18.47
N ILE A 89 57.09 1.65 -17.66
CA ILE A 89 56.79 3.02 -18.07
C ILE A 89 57.93 3.97 -17.72
N ASP A 90 58.35 4.77 -18.71
CA ASP A 90 59.35 5.82 -18.53
C ASP A 90 58.88 6.92 -17.54
N GLN A 91 59.83 7.49 -16.79
CA GLN A 91 59.57 8.39 -15.67
C GLN A 91 58.72 9.61 -16.05
N GLN A 92 58.94 10.18 -17.23
CA GLN A 92 58.15 11.31 -17.72
C GLN A 92 56.69 10.91 -18.00
N GLN A 93 56.47 9.71 -18.55
CA GLN A 93 55.13 9.20 -18.82
C GLN A 93 54.39 8.86 -17.52
N PHE A 94 55.09 8.30 -16.53
CA PHE A 94 54.53 8.04 -15.21
C PHE A 94 54.02 9.32 -14.53
N LEU A 95 54.83 10.38 -14.47
CA LEU A 95 54.45 11.65 -13.84
C LEU A 95 53.28 12.35 -14.55
N ARG A 96 53.24 12.31 -15.89
CA ARG A 96 52.11 12.87 -16.66
C ARG A 96 50.79 12.17 -16.34
N ARG A 97 50.81 10.84 -16.25
CA ARG A 97 49.61 10.03 -15.94
C ARG A 97 49.15 10.24 -14.51
N ALA A 98 50.08 10.22 -13.54
CA ALA A 98 49.76 10.48 -12.14
C ALA A 98 49.09 11.86 -11.97
N GLY A 99 49.64 12.90 -12.59
CA GLY A 99 49.08 14.26 -12.48
C GLY A 99 47.70 14.40 -13.14
N SER A 100 47.49 13.79 -14.31
CA SER A 100 46.18 13.80 -14.97
C SER A 100 45.10 13.11 -14.12
N LEU A 101 45.45 12.02 -13.43
CA LEU A 101 44.53 11.32 -12.52
C LEU A 101 44.18 12.17 -11.29
N ILE A 102 45.17 12.86 -10.74
CA ILE A 102 44.99 13.77 -9.62
C ILE A 102 44.03 14.91 -9.98
N GLU A 103 44.21 15.53 -11.15
CA GLU A 103 43.39 16.66 -11.59
C GLU A 103 41.92 16.26 -11.84
N GLN A 104 41.68 15.02 -12.26
CA GLN A 104 40.34 14.48 -12.48
C GLN A 104 39.65 14.05 -11.18
N CYS A 105 40.40 13.51 -10.22
CA CYS A 105 39.85 12.92 -9.01
C CYS A 105 39.77 13.88 -7.81
N ILE A 106 40.58 14.94 -7.80
CA ILE A 106 40.74 15.84 -6.64
C ILE A 106 40.53 17.30 -7.09
N PRO A 107 39.42 17.94 -6.66
CA PRO A 107 39.19 19.36 -6.93
C PRO A 107 40.28 20.22 -6.29
N GLU A 108 40.63 21.35 -6.91
CA GLU A 108 41.81 22.17 -6.55
C GLU A 108 41.86 22.54 -5.07
N GLU A 109 40.72 22.87 -4.49
CA GLU A 109 40.56 23.28 -3.09
C GLU A 109 40.88 22.14 -2.10
N ALA A 110 40.72 20.89 -2.52
CA ALA A 110 40.92 19.69 -1.70
C ALA A 110 42.32 19.05 -1.87
N ARG A 111 43.21 19.63 -2.69
CA ARG A 111 44.56 19.09 -2.95
C ARG A 111 45.51 19.37 -1.78
N ASP A 112 45.99 18.32 -1.14
CA ASP A 112 47.01 18.36 -0.09
C ASP A 112 48.41 18.73 -0.63
N ASN A 113 49.36 18.97 0.29
CA ASN A 113 50.69 19.44 -0.07
C ASN A 113 51.46 18.42 -0.92
N GLU A 114 51.29 17.13 -0.63
CA GLU A 114 51.88 16.01 -1.38
C GLU A 114 51.37 15.96 -2.83
N THR A 115 50.05 16.09 -3.02
CA THR A 115 49.40 16.15 -4.34
C THR A 115 49.90 17.33 -5.17
N ARG A 116 50.08 18.50 -4.54
CA ARG A 116 50.65 19.69 -5.19
C ARG A 116 52.12 19.51 -5.56
N GLU A 117 52.89 18.84 -4.71
CA GLU A 117 54.29 18.53 -4.99
C GLU A 117 54.44 17.56 -6.18
N ILE A 118 53.55 16.57 -6.28
CA ILE A 118 53.51 15.63 -7.42
C ILE A 118 53.20 16.37 -8.73
N LEU A 119 52.24 17.29 -8.71
CA LEU A 119 51.91 18.14 -9.88
C LEU A 119 53.06 19.09 -10.24
N ALA A 120 53.71 19.73 -9.25
CA ALA A 120 54.86 20.59 -9.48
C ALA A 120 56.05 19.83 -10.08
N LYS A 121 56.31 18.61 -9.59
CA LYS A 121 57.35 17.73 -10.14
C LYS A 121 57.02 17.27 -11.55
N ARG A 122 55.75 16.93 -11.84
CA ARG A 122 55.30 16.69 -13.22
C ARG A 122 55.64 17.90 -14.07
N ASP A 123 55.27 19.10 -13.65
CA ASP A 123 55.39 20.28 -14.49
C ASP A 123 56.86 20.66 -14.77
N GLN A 124 57.71 20.54 -13.75
CA GLN A 124 59.14 20.77 -13.89
C GLN A 124 59.82 19.76 -14.82
N TYR A 125 59.48 18.47 -14.72
CA TYR A 125 60.16 17.40 -15.48
C TYR A 125 59.59 17.19 -16.88
N CYS A 126 58.32 17.52 -17.08
CA CYS A 126 57.60 17.18 -18.31
C CYS A 126 57.43 18.36 -19.27
N TYR A 127 57.57 19.60 -18.79
CA TYR A 127 57.24 20.80 -19.57
C TYR A 127 58.34 21.89 -19.55
N ARG A 128 59.53 21.64 -18.97
CA ARG A 128 60.69 22.54 -19.06
C ARG A 128 61.80 21.97 -19.96
N PRO A 129 62.48 22.80 -20.79
CA PRO A 129 63.47 22.36 -21.76
C PRO A 129 64.77 21.84 -21.12
N ASP A 130 65.11 22.27 -19.90
CA ASP A 130 66.37 21.91 -19.21
C ASP A 130 66.26 20.62 -18.39
N GLY A 131 65.36 19.70 -18.76
CA GLY A 131 64.91 18.56 -17.97
C GLY A 131 65.92 17.44 -17.74
N ALA A 132 67.12 17.73 -17.23
CA ALA A 132 68.05 16.75 -16.66
C ALA A 132 67.82 16.65 -15.15
N GLY A 133 66.78 15.92 -14.76
CA GLY A 133 66.47 15.69 -13.36
C GLY A 133 66.83 14.28 -12.89
N ARG A 134 67.07 14.13 -11.58
CA ARG A 134 67.44 12.85 -10.96
C ARG A 134 66.33 11.81 -11.17
N SER A 135 66.75 10.57 -11.42
CA SER A 135 65.84 9.42 -11.50
C SER A 135 65.03 9.29 -10.21
N ILE A 136 63.72 9.15 -10.34
CA ILE A 136 62.84 8.86 -9.21
C ILE A 136 63.14 7.44 -8.75
N THR A 137 63.46 7.27 -7.47
CA THR A 137 63.67 5.95 -6.88
C THR A 137 62.36 5.15 -6.90
N GLU A 138 62.45 3.84 -7.15
CA GLU A 138 61.28 2.94 -7.19
C GLU A 138 60.40 3.03 -5.92
N SER A 139 61.02 3.25 -4.75
CA SER A 139 60.30 3.53 -3.48
C SER A 139 59.36 4.74 -3.60
N ARG A 140 59.85 5.83 -4.19
CA ARG A 140 59.08 7.07 -4.35
C ARG A 140 57.97 6.93 -5.38
N ARG A 141 58.17 6.07 -6.39
CA ARG A 141 57.14 5.71 -7.37
C ARG A 141 55.96 5.01 -6.70
N GLN A 142 56.24 4.03 -5.84
CA GLN A 142 55.22 3.30 -5.08
C GLN A 142 54.47 4.20 -4.09
N GLU A 143 55.16 5.14 -3.44
CA GLU A 143 54.53 6.15 -2.57
C GLU A 143 53.48 6.99 -3.33
N ILE A 144 53.81 7.45 -4.54
CA ILE A 144 52.91 8.24 -5.39
C ILE A 144 51.67 7.42 -5.78
N ILE A 145 51.85 6.15 -6.18
CA ILE A 145 50.74 5.25 -6.55
C ILE A 145 49.82 5.03 -5.33
N GLN A 146 50.40 4.75 -4.17
CA GLN A 146 49.64 4.51 -2.94
C GLN A 146 48.84 5.75 -2.54
N HIS A 147 49.43 6.94 -2.67
CA HIS A 147 48.80 8.21 -2.35
C HIS A 147 47.57 8.49 -3.23
N VAL A 148 47.71 8.32 -4.55
CA VAL A 148 46.60 8.49 -5.51
C VAL A 148 45.47 7.48 -5.23
N ARG A 149 45.81 6.23 -4.91
CA ARG A 149 44.83 5.17 -4.61
C ARG A 149 43.99 5.46 -3.36
N GLN A 150 44.61 5.98 -2.31
CA GLN A 150 43.94 6.27 -1.03
C GLN A 150 42.86 7.35 -1.19
N HIS A 151 43.13 8.41 -1.96
CA HIS A 151 42.17 9.49 -2.21
C HIS A 151 40.97 9.03 -3.06
N VAL A 152 41.19 8.15 -4.04
CA VAL A 152 40.11 7.57 -4.86
C VAL A 152 39.16 6.71 -4.00
N ILE A 153 39.68 5.90 -3.08
CA ILE A 153 38.86 5.01 -2.24
C ILE A 153 38.08 5.81 -1.18
N LYS A 154 38.71 6.84 -0.58
CA LYS A 154 38.10 7.65 0.48
C LYS A 154 36.88 8.43 0.00
N ASN A 155 36.92 8.98 -1.22
CA ASN A 155 35.79 9.73 -1.78
C ASN A 155 34.60 8.83 -2.16
N ILE A 156 34.85 7.57 -2.56
CA ILE A 156 33.79 6.59 -2.84
C ILE A 156 33.05 6.18 -1.54
N ALA A 157 33.76 6.06 -0.43
CA ALA A 157 33.17 5.69 0.87
C ALA A 157 32.27 6.79 1.47
N ILE A 158 32.63 8.06 1.30
CA ILE A 158 31.85 9.21 1.80
C ILE A 158 30.50 9.31 1.10
N ILE A 159 30.45 9.03 -0.22
CA ILE A 159 29.21 9.03 -1.01
C ILE A 159 28.27 7.89 -0.56
N ALA A 160 28.82 6.74 -0.15
CA ALA A 160 28.02 5.62 0.36
C ALA A 160 27.46 5.87 1.78
N LEU A 161 28.19 6.60 2.63
CA LEU A 161 27.76 6.97 3.98
C LEU A 161 26.62 8.01 3.96
N LEU A 162 26.67 8.98 3.03
CA LEU A 162 25.63 9.99 2.88
C LEU A 162 24.28 9.42 2.40
N ALA A 163 24.30 8.25 1.74
CA ALA A 163 23.09 7.55 1.29
C ALA A 163 22.38 6.75 2.40
N SER A 164 23.03 6.49 3.55
CA SER A 164 22.44 5.70 4.65
C SER A 164 21.75 6.53 5.73
N LEU A 165 21.74 7.86 5.62
CA LEU A 165 21.29 8.79 6.66
C LEU A 165 19.81 9.22 6.54
N PHE A 166 19.01 8.58 5.68
CA PHE A 166 17.58 8.88 5.55
C PHE A 166 16.70 7.69 5.97
N THR A 167 16.23 7.71 7.21
CA THR A 167 15.03 6.98 7.63
C THR A 167 14.10 7.95 8.37
N PRO A 168 12.83 8.10 7.98
CA PRO A 168 11.87 8.87 8.77
C PRO A 168 11.41 8.05 9.97
N GLU A 169 11.50 8.64 11.16
CA GLU A 169 10.86 8.16 12.38
C GLU A 169 9.33 8.23 12.25
N VAL A 170 8.66 7.11 12.54
CA VAL A 170 7.21 7.06 12.74
C VAL A 170 6.96 7.24 14.22
N ASN A 171 6.45 8.41 14.60
CA ASN A 171 5.95 8.67 15.95
C ASN A 171 4.70 7.82 16.22
N ALA A 172 4.80 6.90 17.16
CA ALA A 172 3.65 6.24 17.77
C ALA A 172 3.01 7.21 18.78
N SER A 173 1.74 7.54 18.58
CA SER A 173 0.96 8.36 19.50
C SER A 173 0.31 7.52 20.61
N ALA A 174 0.73 7.82 21.84
CA ALA A 174 0.01 7.90 23.13
C ALA A 174 -0.91 6.75 23.62
N ASP A 175 -0.66 6.37 24.88
CA ASP A 175 -1.40 5.42 25.73
C ASP A 175 -2.89 5.75 25.97
N PRO A 176 -3.77 4.73 26.10
CA PRO A 176 -5.17 4.86 26.51
C PRO A 176 -5.38 4.47 27.99
N ALA A 177 -5.54 5.42 28.92
CA ALA A 177 -5.79 5.04 30.33
C ALA A 177 -6.56 6.03 31.24
N GLN A 178 -7.39 6.94 30.71
CA GLN A 178 -8.43 7.58 31.53
C GLN A 178 -9.75 7.67 30.75
N ALA A 179 -10.81 7.05 31.26
CA ALA A 179 -12.16 7.17 30.72
C ALA A 179 -12.63 8.63 30.87
N SER A 180 -13.18 9.21 29.80
CA SER A 180 -13.75 10.57 29.84
C SER A 180 -14.89 10.62 30.87
N PRO A 181 -15.07 11.71 31.63
CA PRO A 181 -16.19 11.85 32.58
C PRO A 181 -17.56 11.63 31.90
N ILE A 182 -17.70 11.96 30.62
CA ILE A 182 -18.92 11.74 29.82
C ILE A 182 -19.18 10.25 29.60
N TYR A 183 -18.13 9.44 29.43
CA TYR A 183 -18.25 7.99 29.28
C TYR A 183 -18.81 7.35 30.55
N GLN A 184 -18.35 7.79 31.73
CA GLN A 184 -18.86 7.30 33.00
C GLN A 184 -20.33 7.65 33.22
N GLN A 185 -20.75 8.85 32.80
CA GLN A 185 -22.17 9.23 32.83
C GLN A 185 -23.01 8.37 31.88
N ALA A 186 -22.47 8.03 30.71
CA ALA A 186 -23.15 7.16 29.75
C ALA A 186 -23.33 5.73 30.30
N GLU A 187 -22.32 5.18 30.98
CA GLU A 187 -22.41 3.88 31.69
C GLU A 187 -23.45 3.94 32.82
N ALA A 188 -23.46 5.00 33.63
CA ALA A 188 -24.48 5.17 34.67
C ALA A 188 -25.90 5.24 34.08
N ALA A 189 -26.10 6.01 33.00
CA ALA A 189 -27.38 6.09 32.31
C ALA A 189 -27.81 4.73 31.70
N TRP A 190 -26.84 3.93 31.25
CA TRP A 190 -27.05 2.57 30.76
C TRP A 190 -27.50 1.62 31.88
N ASP A 191 -26.82 1.66 33.02
CA ASP A 191 -27.17 0.87 34.21
C ASP A 191 -28.56 1.25 34.75
N ASP A 192 -28.91 2.54 34.67
CA ASP A 192 -30.25 3.08 35.00
C ASP A 192 -31.32 2.73 33.94
N GLN A 193 -30.96 1.99 32.88
CA GLN A 193 -31.84 1.61 31.76
C GLN A 193 -32.44 2.79 30.99
N THR A 194 -31.84 3.98 31.14
CA THR A 194 -32.22 5.19 30.40
C THR A 194 -31.53 5.21 29.04
N PHE A 195 -31.82 4.22 28.20
CA PHE A 195 -31.08 3.94 26.96
C PHE A 195 -30.99 5.13 25.98
N ARG A 196 -32.00 6.00 25.96
CA ARG A 196 -31.97 7.21 25.13
C ARG A 196 -30.98 8.26 25.64
N LEU A 197 -30.91 8.45 26.96
CA LEU A 197 -29.91 9.30 27.58
C LEU A 197 -28.51 8.72 27.43
N ALA A 198 -28.36 7.40 27.62
CA ALA A 198 -27.10 6.69 27.39
C ALA A 198 -26.64 6.86 25.93
N LEU A 199 -27.54 6.73 24.96
CA LEU A 199 -27.24 6.96 23.54
C LEU A 199 -26.67 8.37 23.30
N ASP A 200 -27.33 9.41 23.82
CA ASP A 200 -26.90 10.80 23.65
C ASP A 200 -25.50 11.03 24.26
N LEU A 201 -25.27 10.52 25.47
CA LEU A 201 -23.98 10.62 26.17
C LEU A 201 -22.87 9.83 25.46
N TYR A 202 -23.15 8.63 24.96
CA TYR A 202 -22.19 7.86 24.17
C TYR A 202 -21.87 8.53 22.83
N GLN A 203 -22.84 9.19 22.19
CA GLN A 203 -22.59 9.96 20.97
C GLN A 203 -21.70 11.17 21.24
N GLU A 204 -21.87 11.83 22.40
CA GLU A 204 -20.98 12.90 22.83
C GLU A 204 -19.57 12.36 23.13
N ALA A 205 -19.46 11.23 23.82
CA ALA A 205 -18.20 10.54 24.05
C ALA A 205 -17.51 10.15 22.73
N GLN A 206 -18.26 9.74 21.71
CA GLN A 206 -17.75 9.44 20.37
C GLN A 206 -17.15 10.68 19.69
N ARG A 207 -17.73 11.88 19.86
CA ARG A 207 -17.17 13.12 19.29
C ARG A 207 -15.78 13.42 19.89
N MET A 208 -15.61 13.13 21.18
CA MET A 208 -14.35 13.32 21.90
C MET A 208 -13.32 12.24 21.54
N ARG A 209 -13.76 10.99 21.31
CA ARG A 209 -12.91 9.86 20.90
C ARG A 209 -13.53 9.12 19.71
N PRO A 210 -13.34 9.60 18.47
CA PRO A 210 -13.97 9.03 17.27
C PRO A 210 -13.59 7.59 16.95
N THR A 211 -12.51 7.07 17.57
CA THR A 211 -11.90 5.78 17.27
C THR A 211 -11.87 4.81 18.45
N SER A 212 -12.81 4.93 19.40
CA SER A 212 -12.95 3.94 20.48
C SER A 212 -13.89 2.80 20.08
N PRO A 213 -13.42 1.53 20.03
CA PRO A 213 -14.26 0.38 19.72
C PRO A 213 -15.34 0.16 20.79
N ASP A 214 -15.04 0.41 22.07
CA ASP A 214 -15.96 0.18 23.19
C ASP A 214 -17.15 1.16 23.16
N ILE A 215 -16.88 2.44 22.86
CA ILE A 215 -17.95 3.44 22.68
C ILE A 215 -18.88 3.03 21.53
N LEU A 216 -18.33 2.54 20.42
CA LEU A 216 -19.13 2.08 19.28
C LEU A 216 -19.95 0.83 19.63
N TYR A 217 -19.37 -0.10 20.39
CA TYR A 217 -20.09 -1.26 20.91
C TYR A 217 -21.28 -0.83 21.79
N ASN A 218 -21.06 0.10 22.72
CA ASN A 218 -22.12 0.60 23.61
C ASN A 218 -23.20 1.39 22.88
N LEU A 219 -22.84 2.17 21.84
CA LEU A 219 -23.83 2.77 20.93
C LEU A 219 -24.69 1.70 20.25
N GLY A 220 -24.08 0.60 19.80
CA GLY A 220 -24.80 -0.54 19.23
C GLY A 220 -25.78 -1.17 20.23
N ASN A 221 -25.37 -1.31 21.49
CA ASN A 221 -26.24 -1.81 22.56
C ASN A 221 -27.43 -0.88 22.83
N CYS A 222 -27.21 0.44 22.83
CA CYS A 222 -28.28 1.42 23.00
C CYS A 222 -29.31 1.34 21.87
N HIS A 223 -28.86 1.32 20.62
CA HIS A 223 -29.76 1.14 19.47
C HIS A 223 -30.51 -0.19 19.51
N PHE A 224 -29.87 -1.26 19.98
CA PHE A 224 -30.55 -2.54 20.15
C PHE A 224 -31.69 -2.45 21.17
N GLN A 225 -31.45 -1.86 22.34
CA GLN A 225 -32.47 -1.68 23.38
C GLN A 225 -33.60 -0.72 22.97
N LEU A 226 -33.30 0.24 22.09
CA LEU A 226 -34.28 1.17 21.52
C LEU A 226 -35.11 0.54 20.38
N GLY A 227 -34.88 -0.73 20.02
CA GLY A 227 -35.63 -1.42 18.98
C GLY A 227 -35.15 -1.11 17.55
N GLU A 228 -33.89 -0.68 17.40
CA GLU A 228 -33.28 -0.25 16.14
C GLU A 228 -32.15 -1.22 15.73
N PRO A 229 -32.48 -2.49 15.39
CA PRO A 229 -31.47 -3.54 15.18
C PRO A 229 -30.56 -3.29 13.97
N GLY A 230 -31.02 -2.54 12.96
CA GLY A 230 -30.17 -2.14 11.83
C GLY A 230 -29.06 -1.18 12.23
N LEU A 231 -29.36 -0.20 13.09
CA LEU A 231 -28.37 0.71 13.66
C LEU A 231 -27.46 -0.03 14.65
N ALA A 232 -27.99 -0.93 15.46
CA ALA A 232 -27.20 -1.78 16.34
C ALA A 232 -26.12 -2.55 15.55
N ALA A 233 -26.53 -3.24 14.47
CA ALA A 233 -25.62 -3.97 13.59
C ALA A 233 -24.56 -3.06 12.94
N LEU A 234 -24.94 -1.85 12.49
CA LEU A 234 -24.00 -0.86 11.96
C LEU A 234 -22.90 -0.52 12.98
N TYR A 235 -23.28 -0.21 14.22
CA TYR A 235 -22.33 0.18 15.26
C TYR A 235 -21.44 -0.98 15.73
N TYR A 236 -21.96 -2.21 15.82
CA TYR A 236 -21.11 -3.38 16.06
C TYR A 236 -20.14 -3.63 14.91
N HIS A 237 -20.57 -3.47 13.66
CA HIS A 237 -19.68 -3.53 12.51
C HIS A 237 -18.56 -2.48 12.58
N ARG A 238 -18.88 -1.25 13.00
CA ARG A 238 -17.89 -0.17 13.22
C ARG A 238 -16.90 -0.52 14.33
N ALA A 239 -17.38 -1.04 15.46
CA ALA A 239 -16.52 -1.50 16.55
C ALA A 239 -15.53 -2.58 16.07
N LEU A 240 -16.01 -3.56 15.29
CA LEU A 240 -15.20 -4.64 14.73
C LEU A 240 -14.23 -4.18 13.63
N GLN A 241 -14.46 -3.04 12.97
CA GLN A 241 -13.47 -2.45 12.07
C GLN A 241 -12.26 -1.89 12.83
N LEU A 242 -12.49 -1.35 14.04
CA LEU A 242 -11.44 -0.80 14.90
C LEU A 242 -10.74 -1.88 15.73
N ASN A 243 -11.51 -2.82 16.28
CA ASN A 243 -11.00 -3.99 17.01
C ASN A 243 -11.67 -5.27 16.48
N PRO A 244 -11.04 -5.97 15.52
CA PRO A 244 -11.57 -7.22 14.95
C PRO A 244 -11.75 -8.36 15.97
N SER A 245 -11.07 -8.28 17.12
CA SER A 245 -11.09 -9.29 18.17
C SER A 245 -12.04 -8.95 19.33
N HIS A 246 -12.87 -7.90 19.22
CA HIS A 246 -13.82 -7.51 20.26
C HIS A 246 -14.91 -8.60 20.43
N PRO A 247 -14.87 -9.39 21.52
CA PRO A 247 -15.69 -10.59 21.62
C PRO A 247 -17.18 -10.26 21.79
N GLU A 248 -17.51 -9.25 22.58
CA GLU A 248 -18.86 -8.80 22.88
C GLU A 248 -19.54 -8.22 21.62
N ALA A 249 -18.85 -7.33 20.89
CA ALA A 249 -19.39 -6.78 19.64
C ALA A 249 -19.64 -7.88 18.58
N LEU A 250 -18.76 -8.88 18.50
CA LEU A 250 -18.96 -10.02 17.60
C LEU A 250 -20.15 -10.88 18.01
N GLN A 251 -20.33 -11.11 19.31
CA GLN A 251 -21.45 -11.88 19.84
C GLN A 251 -22.78 -11.15 19.61
N ASN A 252 -22.86 -9.86 19.95
CA ASN A 252 -24.08 -9.07 19.82
C ASN A 252 -24.46 -8.87 18.34
N LEU A 253 -23.49 -8.69 17.44
CA LEU A 253 -23.76 -8.68 16.01
C LEU A 253 -24.38 -10.00 15.53
N ARG A 254 -23.86 -11.15 15.97
CA ARG A 254 -24.42 -12.46 15.60
C ARG A 254 -25.84 -12.64 16.12
N PHE A 255 -26.10 -12.15 17.34
CA PHE A 255 -27.42 -12.18 17.96
C PHE A 255 -28.41 -11.36 17.14
N VAL A 256 -28.11 -10.08 16.89
CA VAL A 256 -28.96 -9.18 16.09
C VAL A 256 -29.20 -9.73 14.69
N GLN A 257 -28.17 -10.29 14.04
CA GLN A 257 -28.32 -10.91 12.72
C GLN A 257 -29.19 -12.18 12.73
N ALA A 258 -29.17 -12.94 13.83
CA ALA A 258 -30.05 -14.11 13.97
C ALA A 258 -31.51 -13.68 14.17
N GLU A 259 -31.74 -12.67 15.00
CA GLU A 259 -33.08 -12.15 15.32
C GLU A 259 -33.74 -11.50 14.10
N THR A 260 -32.98 -10.72 13.34
CA THR A 260 -33.48 -10.02 12.14
C THR A 260 -33.56 -10.91 10.90
N GLY A 261 -32.86 -12.05 10.88
CA GLY A 261 -32.67 -12.86 9.67
C GLY A 261 -31.70 -12.25 8.66
N ALA A 262 -30.85 -11.31 9.09
CA ALA A 262 -29.88 -10.65 8.24
C ALA A 262 -28.87 -11.63 7.60
N VAL A 263 -28.61 -11.44 6.31
CA VAL A 263 -27.72 -12.34 5.55
C VAL A 263 -26.27 -12.13 6.00
N ARG A 264 -25.68 -13.20 6.55
CA ARG A 264 -24.30 -13.19 7.03
C ARG A 264 -23.32 -13.35 5.88
N ALA A 265 -22.28 -12.51 5.85
CA ALA A 265 -21.07 -12.80 5.09
C ALA A 265 -20.28 -13.93 5.78
N THR A 266 -20.59 -15.19 5.49
CA THR A 266 -19.74 -16.31 5.92
C THR A 266 -18.57 -16.46 4.95
N ALA A 267 -17.58 -15.57 5.06
CA ALA A 267 -16.30 -15.83 4.44
C ALA A 267 -15.64 -17.03 5.16
N PRO A 268 -15.15 -18.05 4.42
CA PRO A 268 -14.38 -19.13 5.03
C PRO A 268 -13.18 -18.56 5.80
N TYR A 269 -12.79 -19.22 6.90
CA TYR A 269 -11.80 -18.69 7.85
C TYR A 269 -10.51 -18.20 7.18
N TYR A 270 -10.02 -18.91 6.16
CA TYR A 270 -8.82 -18.53 5.42
C TYR A 270 -8.95 -17.16 4.70
N LYS A 271 -10.15 -16.78 4.21
CA LYS A 271 -10.35 -15.47 3.57
C LYS A 271 -10.30 -14.32 4.58
N LYS A 272 -10.78 -14.55 5.81
CA LYS A 272 -10.61 -13.58 6.92
C LYS A 272 -9.15 -13.43 7.31
N TRP A 273 -8.41 -14.54 7.31
CA TRP A 273 -6.97 -14.50 7.54
C TRP A 273 -6.25 -13.72 6.42
N ILE A 274 -6.58 -13.97 5.15
CA ILE A 274 -6.01 -13.22 4.01
C ILE A 274 -6.36 -11.72 4.10
N SER A 275 -7.57 -11.34 4.49
CA SER A 275 -7.97 -9.93 4.59
C SER A 275 -7.44 -9.19 5.83
N SER A 276 -6.77 -9.89 6.75
CA SER A 276 -6.05 -9.23 7.85
C SER A 276 -4.90 -8.36 7.33
N VAL A 277 -4.35 -8.71 6.17
CA VAL A 277 -3.27 -8.01 5.49
C VAL A 277 -3.83 -7.26 4.28
N THR A 278 -3.28 -6.06 4.02
CA THR A 278 -3.71 -5.23 2.89
C THR A 278 -3.35 -5.88 1.56
N ARG A 279 -4.20 -5.71 0.55
CA ARG A 279 -3.95 -6.21 -0.82
C ARG A 279 -2.59 -5.76 -1.35
N ASN A 280 -2.22 -4.51 -1.09
CA ASN A 280 -0.93 -3.95 -1.47
C ASN A 280 0.26 -4.72 -0.86
N THR A 281 0.15 -5.21 0.38
CA THR A 281 1.22 -6.00 1.01
C THR A 281 1.45 -7.34 0.29
N TYR A 282 0.40 -7.97 -0.21
CA TYR A 282 0.57 -9.16 -1.06
C TYR A 282 1.12 -8.81 -2.44
N ALA A 283 0.74 -7.66 -2.99
CA ALA A 283 1.27 -7.16 -4.25
C ALA A 283 2.76 -6.81 -4.17
N THR A 284 3.21 -6.17 -3.08
CA THR A 284 4.64 -5.92 -2.80
C THR A 284 5.40 -7.21 -2.54
N GLY A 285 4.82 -8.16 -1.80
CA GLY A 285 5.41 -9.49 -1.59
C GLY A 285 5.61 -10.27 -2.90
N LEU A 286 4.63 -10.20 -3.81
CA LEU A 286 4.75 -10.79 -5.15
C LEU A 286 5.87 -10.13 -5.94
N ALA A 287 5.92 -8.79 -5.96
CA ALA A 287 6.98 -8.03 -6.62
C ALA A 287 8.37 -8.38 -6.05
N PHE A 288 8.50 -8.49 -4.72
CA PHE A 288 9.75 -8.90 -4.06
C PHE A 288 10.18 -10.31 -4.48
N GLY A 289 9.25 -11.27 -4.50
CA GLY A 289 9.52 -12.63 -4.96
C GLY A 289 10.05 -12.67 -6.40
N LEU A 290 9.38 -11.94 -7.31
CA LEU A 290 9.80 -11.83 -8.71
C LEU A 290 11.17 -11.15 -8.87
N TRP A 291 11.42 -10.05 -8.16
CA TRP A 291 12.72 -9.37 -8.21
C TRP A 291 13.85 -10.20 -7.63
N SER A 292 13.60 -10.92 -6.53
CA SER A 292 14.55 -11.88 -5.95
C SER A 292 14.94 -12.95 -6.98
N MET A 293 13.96 -13.49 -7.73
CA MET A 293 14.22 -14.45 -8.79
C MET A 293 15.06 -13.86 -9.94
N VAL A 294 14.75 -12.64 -10.39
CA VAL A 294 15.49 -11.95 -11.46
C VAL A 294 16.94 -11.68 -11.04
N LEU A 295 17.13 -11.04 -9.88
CA LEU A 295 18.45 -10.68 -9.36
C LEU A 295 19.30 -11.92 -9.08
N SER A 296 18.71 -12.96 -8.47
CA SER A 296 19.41 -14.21 -8.20
C SER A 296 19.81 -14.93 -9.48
N SER A 297 18.96 -14.94 -10.50
CA SER A 297 19.28 -15.51 -11.82
C SER A 297 20.46 -14.79 -12.48
N LEU A 298 20.47 -13.45 -12.44
CA LEU A 298 21.57 -12.65 -12.96
C LEU A 298 22.88 -12.91 -12.20
N CYS A 299 22.81 -13.03 -10.87
CA CYS A 299 23.97 -13.38 -10.03
C CYS A 299 24.49 -14.80 -10.30
N LEU A 300 23.60 -15.79 -10.50
CA LEU A 300 23.97 -17.17 -10.83
C LEU A 300 24.75 -17.30 -12.14
N LEU A 301 24.53 -16.37 -13.09
CA LEU A 301 25.21 -16.31 -14.37
C LEU A 301 26.61 -15.67 -14.27
N GLN A 302 26.86 -14.87 -13.23
CA GLN A 302 28.08 -14.05 -13.07
C GLN A 302 29.02 -14.58 -11.98
N ILE A 303 28.49 -15.08 -10.86
CA ILE A 303 29.27 -15.36 -9.64
C ILE A 303 29.24 -16.87 -9.35
N ARG A 304 30.35 -17.55 -9.64
CA ARG A 304 30.47 -19.01 -9.41
C ARG A 304 30.68 -19.40 -7.94
N ARG A 305 31.25 -18.49 -7.13
CA ARG A 305 31.63 -18.76 -5.72
C ARG A 305 30.42 -19.02 -4.80
N PHE A 306 29.28 -18.38 -5.05
CA PHE A 306 28.12 -18.42 -4.15
C PHE A 306 26.86 -19.06 -4.77
N ARG A 307 27.02 -20.01 -5.70
CA ARG A 307 25.87 -20.59 -6.44
C ARG A 307 24.83 -21.28 -5.54
N LYS A 308 25.25 -21.89 -4.43
CA LYS A 308 24.31 -22.48 -3.46
C LYS A 308 23.41 -21.42 -2.82
N LEU A 309 24.00 -20.29 -2.40
CA LEU A 309 23.26 -19.17 -1.82
C LEU A 309 22.26 -18.60 -2.82
N PHE A 310 22.69 -18.28 -4.05
CA PHE A 310 21.77 -17.73 -5.04
C PHE A 310 20.65 -18.72 -5.43
N ARG A 311 20.93 -20.02 -5.54
CA ARG A 311 19.86 -21.03 -5.73
C ARG A 311 18.85 -21.01 -4.59
N ALA A 312 19.31 -20.89 -3.35
CA ALA A 312 18.42 -20.78 -2.20
C ALA A 312 17.57 -19.50 -2.24
N VAL A 313 18.17 -18.35 -2.57
CA VAL A 313 17.47 -17.06 -2.72
C VAL A 313 16.45 -17.08 -3.87
N PHE A 314 16.78 -17.75 -4.98
CA PHE A 314 15.86 -17.93 -6.11
C PHE A 314 14.64 -18.77 -5.69
N LEU A 315 14.88 -19.88 -4.98
CA LEU A 315 13.82 -20.77 -4.54
C LEU A 315 12.95 -20.14 -3.46
N SER A 316 13.53 -19.38 -2.52
CA SER A 316 12.77 -18.63 -1.53
C SER A 316 11.95 -17.51 -2.19
N GLY A 317 12.53 -16.79 -3.16
CA GLY A 317 11.81 -15.80 -3.96
C GLY A 317 10.62 -16.38 -4.71
N ALA A 318 10.79 -17.56 -5.33
CA ALA A 318 9.71 -18.28 -6.00
C ALA A 318 8.60 -18.70 -5.03
N LEU A 319 8.97 -19.24 -3.85
CA LEU A 319 8.00 -19.64 -2.82
C LEU A 319 7.20 -18.43 -2.30
N THR A 320 7.88 -17.32 -2.03
CA THR A 320 7.22 -16.06 -1.62
C THR A 320 6.29 -15.54 -2.71
N GLY A 321 6.72 -15.55 -3.98
CA GLY A 321 5.90 -15.12 -5.11
C GLY A 321 4.65 -15.98 -5.30
N ILE A 322 4.78 -17.31 -5.22
CA ILE A 322 3.65 -18.24 -5.31
C ILE A 322 2.69 -18.04 -4.13
N GLY A 323 3.19 -17.97 -2.90
CA GLY A 323 2.37 -17.82 -1.70
C GLY A 323 1.58 -16.50 -1.70
N THR A 324 2.25 -15.38 -2.00
CA THR A 324 1.61 -14.06 -2.06
C THR A 324 0.70 -13.91 -3.28
N GLY A 325 1.06 -14.50 -4.43
CA GLY A 325 0.21 -14.57 -5.62
C GLY A 325 -1.07 -15.38 -5.38
N ALA A 326 -0.98 -16.52 -4.71
CA ALA A 326 -2.16 -17.31 -4.32
C ALA A 326 -3.06 -16.50 -3.36
N CYS A 327 -2.48 -15.78 -2.40
CA CYS A 327 -3.24 -14.89 -1.51
C CYS A 327 -3.91 -13.73 -2.26
N LEU A 328 -3.31 -13.20 -3.34
CA LEU A 328 -3.94 -12.18 -4.20
C LEU A 328 -5.12 -12.73 -5.00
N ILE A 329 -4.99 -13.94 -5.55
CA ILE A 329 -6.05 -14.60 -6.32
C ILE A 329 -7.25 -14.92 -5.41
N HIS A 330 -6.97 -15.40 -4.20
CA HIS A 330 -7.98 -15.70 -3.19
C HIS A 330 -8.33 -14.52 -2.28
N TYR A 331 -7.76 -13.34 -2.55
CA TYR A 331 -8.10 -12.13 -1.84
C TYR A 331 -9.60 -11.88 -2.05
N PRO A 332 -10.37 -11.60 -0.98
CA PRO A 332 -11.80 -11.43 -1.12
C PRO A 332 -12.12 -10.33 -2.16
N THR A 333 -12.64 -10.76 -3.31
CA THR A 333 -13.18 -9.88 -4.33
C THR A 333 -14.59 -9.44 -3.94
N PRO A 334 -15.12 -8.34 -4.51
CA PRO A 334 -16.27 -7.60 -3.98
C PRO A 334 -17.59 -8.36 -3.76
N GLY A 335 -17.74 -9.60 -4.25
CA GLY A 335 -18.97 -10.39 -4.09
C GLY A 335 -19.09 -11.15 -2.76
N GLY A 336 -18.86 -10.50 -1.61
CA GLY A 336 -19.18 -11.10 -0.31
C GLY A 336 -18.37 -10.58 0.89
N SER A 337 -17.31 -9.81 0.65
CA SER A 337 -16.55 -9.05 1.65
C SER A 337 -15.75 -7.95 0.94
N GLY A 338 -16.46 -7.01 0.31
CA GLY A 338 -15.87 -5.91 -0.46
C GLY A 338 -14.93 -5.00 0.34
N PRO A 339 -14.22 -4.07 -0.34
CA PRO A 339 -13.30 -3.14 0.30
C PRO A 339 -13.95 -2.43 1.48
N ARG A 340 -13.25 -2.31 2.62
CA ARG A 340 -13.81 -1.75 3.87
C ARG A 340 -14.50 -0.39 3.67
N HIS A 341 -14.02 0.40 2.71
CA HIS A 341 -14.54 1.72 2.36
C HIS A 341 -15.84 1.71 1.55
N ARG A 342 -16.35 0.57 1.07
CA ARG A 342 -17.65 0.46 0.36
C ARG A 342 -18.66 -0.40 1.10
N GLN A 343 -18.32 -0.88 2.29
CA GLN A 343 -19.22 -1.69 3.10
C GLN A 343 -20.26 -0.81 3.78
N ALA A 344 -21.52 -1.23 3.71
CA ALA A 344 -22.66 -0.57 4.31
C ALA A 344 -23.59 -1.59 4.96
N VAL A 345 -24.44 -1.11 5.86
CA VAL A 345 -25.48 -1.91 6.51
C VAL A 345 -26.83 -1.36 6.10
N ILE A 346 -27.77 -2.25 5.81
CA ILE A 346 -29.18 -1.91 5.62
C ILE A 346 -29.78 -1.63 7.00
N ILE A 347 -30.24 -0.41 7.23
CA ILE A 347 -30.75 0.02 8.55
C ILE A 347 -32.25 -0.27 8.66
N ASP A 348 -33.00 -0.01 7.60
CA ASP A 348 -34.46 -0.15 7.56
C ASP A 348 -34.89 -1.31 6.67
N SER A 349 -35.96 -2.00 7.04
CA SER A 349 -36.57 -3.06 6.25
C SER A 349 -37.36 -2.48 5.06
N ILE A 350 -36.66 -2.17 3.97
CA ILE A 350 -37.27 -1.71 2.71
C ILE A 350 -37.08 -2.78 1.62
N PRO A 351 -38.11 -3.06 0.78
CA PRO A 351 -37.94 -3.98 -0.33
C PRO A 351 -36.90 -3.46 -1.33
N VAL A 352 -35.94 -4.31 -1.67
CA VAL A 352 -34.95 -4.03 -2.71
C VAL A 352 -35.61 -4.18 -4.07
N VAL A 353 -35.49 -3.16 -4.91
CA VAL A 353 -35.93 -3.21 -6.30
C VAL A 353 -34.86 -3.93 -7.12
N ALA A 354 -35.08 -5.21 -7.41
CA ALA A 354 -34.18 -5.98 -8.25
C ALA A 354 -34.14 -5.38 -9.67
N GLY A 355 -32.94 -5.19 -10.23
CA GLY A 355 -32.78 -4.82 -11.64
C GLY A 355 -33.29 -5.94 -12.55
N SER A 356 -33.63 -5.63 -13.81
CA SER A 356 -34.15 -6.58 -14.81
C SER A 356 -33.24 -7.78 -15.10
N THR A 357 -32.01 -7.78 -14.59
CA THR A 357 -31.02 -8.86 -14.69
C THR A 357 -30.66 -9.49 -13.34
N ALA A 358 -31.58 -9.48 -12.37
CA ALA A 358 -31.40 -10.30 -11.17
C ALA A 358 -31.46 -11.77 -11.57
N THR A 359 -30.29 -12.33 -11.90
CA THR A 359 -30.10 -13.75 -12.14
C THR A 359 -30.51 -14.49 -10.88
N SER A 360 -31.73 -15.01 -10.88
CA SER A 360 -32.24 -15.89 -9.85
C SER A 360 -31.33 -17.11 -9.77
N LEU A 361 -30.50 -17.18 -8.73
CA LEU A 361 -29.87 -18.42 -8.30
C LEU A 361 -30.94 -19.28 -7.63
N GLN A 362 -31.85 -19.85 -8.42
CA GLN A 362 -32.65 -21.03 -8.03
C GLN A 362 -32.86 -21.90 -9.27
N GLY A 363 -32.51 -23.17 -9.12
CA GLY A 363 -32.37 -24.14 -10.20
C GLY A 363 -33.64 -24.47 -10.94
N ALA A 364 -33.42 -25.18 -12.05
CA ALA A 364 -34.35 -25.95 -12.87
C ALA A 364 -35.81 -26.03 -12.38
N GLY A 365 -36.71 -25.50 -13.21
CA GLY A 365 -38.13 -25.89 -13.22
C GLY A 365 -39.08 -24.80 -12.76
N GLN A 366 -39.78 -24.23 -13.73
CA GLN A 366 -41.12 -23.63 -13.59
C GLN A 366 -41.24 -22.43 -12.63
N SER A 367 -41.05 -21.22 -13.17
CA SER A 367 -42.17 -20.31 -13.44
C SER A 367 -41.64 -19.07 -14.17
N ARG A 368 -42.24 -18.72 -15.31
CA ARG A 368 -42.08 -17.38 -15.88
C ARG A 368 -42.76 -16.42 -14.89
N ALA A 369 -42.03 -15.94 -13.89
CA ALA A 369 -42.46 -14.78 -13.15
C ALA A 369 -42.58 -13.63 -14.17
N ALA A 370 -43.78 -13.08 -14.25
CA ALA A 370 -44.11 -11.93 -15.08
C ALA A 370 -43.06 -10.81 -14.90
N ALA A 371 -42.96 -9.96 -15.92
CA ALA A 371 -42.25 -8.69 -15.87
C ALA A 371 -42.88 -7.73 -14.82
N GLY A 372 -42.81 -8.11 -13.55
CA GLY A 372 -43.15 -7.33 -12.37
C GLY A 372 -41.87 -7.17 -11.56
N GLN A 373 -41.54 -5.94 -11.23
CA GLN A 373 -40.38 -5.57 -10.41
C GLN A 373 -40.30 -6.49 -9.19
N GLY A 374 -39.32 -7.39 -9.16
CA GLY A 374 -39.11 -8.31 -8.05
C GLY A 374 -38.68 -7.51 -6.82
N LEU A 375 -39.64 -7.15 -5.98
CA LEU A 375 -39.41 -6.56 -4.67
C LEU A 375 -39.09 -7.69 -3.70
N PHE A 376 -37.86 -7.75 -3.22
CA PHE A 376 -37.46 -8.72 -2.19
C PHE A 376 -37.16 -7.98 -0.89
N PRO A 377 -37.82 -8.31 0.24
CA PRO A 377 -37.52 -7.70 1.51
C PRO A 377 -36.12 -8.12 1.97
N VAL A 378 -35.33 -7.16 2.44
CA VAL A 378 -34.03 -7.45 3.05
C VAL A 378 -34.07 -7.03 4.50
N ALA A 379 -33.61 -7.94 5.36
CA ALA A 379 -33.61 -7.75 6.79
C ALA A 379 -32.66 -6.61 7.21
N PRO A 380 -33.04 -5.80 8.21
CA PRO A 380 -32.16 -4.78 8.78
C PRO A 380 -30.94 -5.46 9.44
N GLY A 381 -29.79 -4.82 9.38
CA GLY A 381 -28.51 -5.39 9.81
C GLY A 381 -27.82 -6.25 8.75
N THR A 382 -28.40 -6.38 7.56
CA THR A 382 -27.76 -7.06 6.42
C THR A 382 -26.60 -6.24 5.88
N LEU A 383 -25.44 -6.89 5.74
CA LEU A 383 -24.26 -6.28 5.12
C LEU A 383 -24.44 -6.19 3.61
N CYS A 384 -24.15 -5.01 3.05
CA CYS A 384 -24.21 -4.73 1.62
C CYS A 384 -23.01 -3.88 1.16
N HIS A 385 -22.86 -3.77 -0.15
CA HIS A 385 -21.85 -2.95 -0.80
C HIS A 385 -22.52 -1.87 -1.65
N LEU A 386 -22.02 -0.64 -1.54
CA LEU A 386 -22.51 0.49 -2.31
C LEU A 386 -21.78 0.52 -3.66
N ILE A 387 -22.53 0.39 -4.76
CA ILE A 387 -21.98 0.39 -6.11
C ILE A 387 -22.10 1.77 -6.75
N ALA A 388 -23.29 2.36 -6.66
CA ALA A 388 -23.66 3.53 -7.43
C ALA A 388 -24.78 4.30 -6.74
N ARG A 389 -24.84 5.63 -6.94
CA ARG A 389 -25.94 6.48 -6.48
C ARG A 389 -26.61 7.17 -7.66
N ARG A 390 -27.93 7.32 -7.58
CA ARG A 390 -28.77 8.06 -8.51
C ARG A 390 -29.85 8.81 -7.71
N GLY A 391 -29.59 10.08 -7.40
CA GLY A 391 -30.46 10.88 -6.53
C GLY A 391 -30.60 10.25 -5.14
N GLU A 392 -31.85 10.04 -4.71
CA GLU A 392 -32.24 9.42 -3.44
C GLU A 392 -32.12 7.89 -3.44
N TRP A 393 -31.59 7.29 -4.50
CA TRP A 393 -31.46 5.84 -4.65
C TRP A 393 -30.01 5.39 -4.72
N THR A 394 -29.70 4.30 -4.04
CA THR A 394 -28.40 3.64 -4.03
C THR A 394 -28.53 2.24 -4.60
N TYR A 395 -27.67 1.91 -5.57
CA TYR A 395 -27.54 0.57 -6.12
C TYR A 395 -26.57 -0.24 -5.26
N ILE A 396 -27.03 -1.36 -4.72
CA ILE A 396 -26.30 -2.17 -3.77
C ILE A 396 -26.12 -3.62 -4.23
N GLU A 397 -25.12 -4.28 -3.66
CA GLU A 397 -24.91 -5.73 -3.75
C GLU A 397 -24.85 -6.34 -2.35
N ILE A 398 -25.65 -7.38 -2.11
CA ILE A 398 -25.70 -8.11 -0.85
C ILE A 398 -24.72 -9.28 -0.90
N THR A 399 -24.35 -9.81 0.26
CA THR A 399 -23.38 -10.91 0.45
C THR A 399 -23.69 -12.21 -0.30
N ASN A 400 -24.96 -12.43 -0.68
CA ASN A 400 -25.39 -13.57 -1.50
C ASN A 400 -25.31 -13.31 -3.02
N GLY A 401 -24.77 -12.16 -3.43
CA GLY A 401 -24.67 -11.74 -4.84
C GLY A 401 -25.94 -11.07 -5.39
N LEU A 402 -26.99 -10.91 -4.59
CA LEU A 402 -28.20 -10.20 -5.00
C LEU A 402 -27.94 -8.70 -5.13
N ARG A 403 -28.37 -8.11 -6.24
CA ARG A 403 -28.19 -6.68 -6.54
C ARG A 403 -29.51 -5.99 -6.77
N GLY A 404 -29.60 -4.73 -6.36
CA GLY A 404 -30.80 -3.92 -6.59
C GLY A 404 -30.70 -2.51 -6.04
N TRP A 405 -31.75 -1.72 -6.28
CA TRP A 405 -31.87 -0.34 -5.81
C TRP A 405 -32.60 -0.27 -4.48
N VAL A 406 -32.07 0.56 -3.58
CA VAL A 406 -32.61 0.84 -2.24
C VAL A 406 -32.57 2.35 -2.01
N PRO A 407 -33.52 2.95 -1.26
CA PRO A 407 -33.41 4.35 -0.85
C PRO A 407 -32.10 4.61 -0.11
N SER A 408 -31.43 5.72 -0.41
CA SER A 408 -30.15 6.08 0.20
C SER A 408 -30.24 6.17 1.73
N SER A 409 -31.38 6.63 2.26
CA SER A 409 -31.66 6.74 3.69
C SER A 409 -31.67 5.38 4.44
N SER A 410 -31.92 4.28 3.73
CA SER A 410 -32.03 2.93 4.31
C SER A 410 -30.71 2.19 4.35
N THR A 411 -29.63 2.79 3.85
CA THR A 411 -28.28 2.21 3.86
C THR A 411 -27.32 3.18 4.54
N CYS A 412 -26.42 2.68 5.38
CA CYS A 412 -25.37 3.51 5.94
C CYS A 412 -24.01 2.84 5.83
N ALA A 413 -23.02 3.61 5.40
CA ALA A 413 -21.65 3.15 5.28
C ALA A 413 -21.04 2.84 6.66
N ILE A 414 -20.32 1.74 6.75
CA ILE A 414 -19.60 1.37 7.97
C ILE A 414 -18.44 2.36 8.19
N LEU A 415 -17.75 2.75 7.13
CA LEU A 415 -16.68 3.75 7.16
C LEU A 415 -17.02 4.94 6.23
N PRO A 416 -16.66 6.19 6.62
CA PRO A 416 -16.00 6.57 7.86
C PRO A 416 -16.92 6.45 9.08
N VAL A 417 -16.36 6.13 10.26
CA VAL A 417 -17.09 5.93 11.53
C VAL A 417 -17.92 7.17 11.93
N THR A 418 -17.51 8.34 11.46
CA THR A 418 -18.16 9.63 11.70
C THR A 418 -19.41 9.88 10.84
N SER A 419 -19.66 9.06 9.81
CA SER A 419 -20.86 9.20 8.98
C SER A 419 -22.12 8.86 9.78
N ARG A 420 -23.08 9.81 9.85
CA ARG A 420 -24.40 9.55 10.43
C ARG A 420 -25.37 9.06 9.36
N PRO A 421 -26.29 8.14 9.70
CA PRO A 421 -27.44 7.84 8.86
C PRO A 421 -28.16 9.14 8.47
N GLU A 422 -28.59 9.26 7.20
CA GLU A 422 -29.26 10.47 6.71
C GLU A 422 -30.54 10.81 7.50
N HIS A 423 -31.21 9.80 8.12
CA HIS A 423 -32.40 10.01 8.95
C HIS A 423 -32.13 10.61 10.35
N LEU A 424 -30.87 10.79 10.76
CA LEU A 424 -30.46 11.41 12.04
C LEU A 424 -29.75 12.76 11.85
N GLN A 425 -29.88 13.38 10.66
CA GLN A 425 -29.21 14.65 10.34
C GLN A 425 -30.04 15.90 10.64
N ASP A 426 -31.26 15.75 11.17
CA ASP A 426 -32.16 16.87 11.49
C ASP A 426 -32.10 17.30 12.97
#